data_AF-A0A0Q6VZP6-F1
#
_entry.id   AF-A0A0Q6VZP6-F1
#
_cell.length_a   1.000
_cell.length_b   1.000
_cell.length_c   1.000
_cell.angle_alpha   90.00
_cell.angle_beta   90.00
_cell.angle_gamma   90.00
#
_symmetry.space_group_name_H-M   'P 1'
#
loop_
_entity.id
_entity.type
_entity.pdbx_description
1 polymer ?
#
loop_
_entity_poly.entity_id
_entity_poly.type
_entity_poly.pdbx_seq_one_letter_code
_entity_poly.pdbx_strand_id
1 'polypeptide(L)'
;MRSTSDRVRHAISFELIGLAMITPLGAWAFGMSMSDIGVVGIASATIATGWNYLYNLGFDNAMQRLTGGTRKTVAIRVAHAVLFEGGLLVALLPLIAWYLGVSLLQAFMMDVSFALFYLVYAFVFNWAYDRIFPLPEWQQTPEASQA
;
A
#
# COMPACT_ATOMS: atom_id res chain seq x y z
N MET A 1 18.57 -9.83 12.88
CA MET A 1 18.10 -8.85 11.88
C MET A 1 18.01 -9.52 10.51
N ARG A 2 16.91 -9.34 9.76
CA ARG A 2 16.78 -9.89 8.39
C ARG A 2 17.91 -9.39 7.49
N SER A 3 18.55 -10.31 6.76
CA SER A 3 19.58 -9.97 5.77
C SER A 3 18.98 -9.13 4.64
N THR A 4 19.81 -8.35 3.94
CA THR A 4 19.37 -7.59 2.76
C THR A 4 18.82 -8.50 1.67
N SER A 5 19.38 -9.70 1.50
CA SER A 5 18.92 -10.71 0.56
C SER A 5 17.50 -11.21 0.90
N ASP A 6 17.18 -11.44 2.18
CA ASP A 6 15.84 -11.87 2.59
C ASP A 6 14.78 -10.80 2.36
N ARG A 7 15.14 -9.52 2.53
CA ARG A 7 14.24 -8.38 2.27
C ARG A 7 13.92 -8.27 0.79
N VAL A 8 14.92 -8.41 -0.07
CA VAL A 8 14.75 -8.38 -1.53
C VAL A 8 13.91 -9.58 -2.00
N ARG A 9 14.21 -10.80 -1.53
CA ARG A 9 13.39 -11.99 -1.84
C ARG A 9 11.95 -11.81 -1.42
N HIS A 10 11.71 -11.30 -0.21
CA HIS A 10 10.37 -11.03 0.30
C HIS A 10 9.63 -10.02 -0.57
N ALA A 11 10.24 -8.86 -0.86
CA ALA A 11 9.61 -7.81 -1.66
C ALA A 11 9.28 -8.27 -3.09
N ILE A 12 10.22 -8.96 -3.75
CA ILE A 12 9.99 -9.48 -5.10
C ILE A 12 8.91 -10.56 -5.10
N SER A 13 8.94 -11.49 -4.15
CA SER A 13 7.95 -12.57 -4.06
C SER A 13 6.56 -12.02 -3.75
N PHE A 14 6.49 -11.05 -2.84
CA PHE A 14 5.25 -10.35 -2.49
C PHE A 14 4.62 -9.70 -3.73
N GLU A 15 5.41 -8.96 -4.51
CA GLU A 15 4.85 -8.28 -5.68
C GLU A 15 4.52 -9.23 -6.82
N LEU A 16 5.37 -10.21 -7.13
CA LEU A 16 5.08 -11.15 -8.21
C LEU A 16 3.82 -11.97 -7.94
N ILE A 17 3.65 -12.47 -6.72
CA ILE A 17 2.47 -13.26 -6.33
C ILE A 17 1.24 -12.35 -6.23
N GLY A 18 1.40 -11.14 -5.69
CA GLY A 18 0.33 -10.14 -5.62
C GLY A 18 -0.21 -9.80 -7.00
N LEU A 19 0.67 -9.43 -7.93
CA LEU A 19 0.32 -9.14 -9.33
C LEU A 19 -0.31 -10.33 -10.04
N ALA A 20 0.27 -11.52 -9.88
CA ALA A 20 -0.26 -12.75 -10.48
C ALA A 20 -1.67 -13.10 -10.02
N MET A 21 -2.08 -12.67 -8.82
CA MET A 21 -3.44 -12.87 -8.30
C MET A 21 -4.37 -11.71 -8.65
N ILE A 22 -3.95 -10.46 -8.39
CA ILE A 22 -4.81 -9.29 -8.54
C ILE A 22 -5.22 -9.05 -9.99
N THR A 23 -4.32 -9.29 -10.96
CA THR A 23 -4.60 -9.03 -12.37
C THR A 23 -5.71 -9.93 -12.91
N PRO A 24 -5.65 -11.28 -12.80
CA PRO A 24 -6.76 -12.12 -13.26
C PRO A 24 -8.02 -11.97 -12.40
N LEU A 25 -7.89 -11.80 -11.08
CA LEU A 25 -9.05 -11.62 -10.20
C LEU A 25 -9.79 -10.32 -10.49
N GLY A 26 -9.08 -9.22 -10.67
CA GLY A 26 -9.67 -7.94 -11.04
C GLY A 26 -10.30 -7.99 -12.43
N ALA A 27 -9.64 -8.66 -13.39
CA ALA A 27 -10.17 -8.78 -14.76
C ALA A 27 -11.49 -9.54 -14.76
N TRP A 28 -11.55 -10.64 -13.99
CA TRP A 28 -12.75 -11.44 -13.82
C TRP A 28 -13.85 -10.70 -13.03
N ALA A 29 -13.50 -10.06 -11.91
CA ALA A 29 -14.47 -9.41 -11.02
C ALA A 29 -15.12 -8.17 -11.65
N PHE A 30 -14.36 -7.42 -12.45
CA PHE A 30 -14.83 -6.15 -13.02
C PHE A 30 -15.05 -6.22 -14.55
N GLY A 31 -14.86 -7.38 -15.17
CA GLY A 31 -15.08 -7.58 -16.60
C GLY A 31 -14.13 -6.77 -17.49
N MET A 32 -12.93 -6.43 -17.00
CA MET A 32 -11.94 -5.62 -17.71
C MET A 32 -10.81 -6.47 -18.28
N SER A 33 -10.12 -5.93 -19.28
CA SER A 33 -8.94 -6.61 -19.80
C SER A 33 -7.80 -6.58 -18.76
N MET A 34 -6.97 -7.62 -18.77
CA MET A 34 -5.78 -7.67 -17.89
C MET A 34 -4.81 -6.52 -18.16
N SER A 35 -4.74 -6.05 -19.42
CA SER A 35 -3.94 -4.89 -19.80
C SER A 35 -4.43 -3.61 -19.14
N ASP A 36 -5.74 -3.37 -19.10
CA ASP A 36 -6.30 -2.14 -18.51
C ASP A 36 -6.01 -2.08 -17.01
N ILE A 37 -6.14 -3.21 -16.31
CA ILE A 37 -5.82 -3.31 -14.88
C ILE A 37 -4.34 -3.08 -14.61
N GLY A 38 -3.47 -3.63 -15.47
CA GLY A 38 -2.03 -3.37 -15.40
C GLY A 38 -1.70 -1.89 -15.60
N VAL A 39 -2.28 -1.24 -16.61
CA VAL A 39 -2.08 0.19 -16.88
C VAL A 39 -2.60 1.04 -15.73
N VAL A 40 -3.82 0.77 -15.23
CA VAL A 40 -4.38 1.47 -14.08
C VAL A 40 -3.50 1.29 -12.85
N GLY A 41 -3.00 0.07 -12.59
CA GLY A 41 -2.09 -0.19 -11.47
C GLY A 41 -0.80 0.62 -11.54
N ILE A 42 -0.13 0.62 -12.71
CA ILE A 42 1.13 1.36 -12.91
C ILE A 42 0.90 2.87 -12.83
N ALA A 43 -0.15 3.37 -13.50
CA ALA A 43 -0.51 4.78 -13.47
C ALA A 43 -0.85 5.21 -12.04
N SER A 44 -1.60 4.39 -11.30
CA SER A 44 -1.99 4.68 -9.94
C SER A 44 -0.80 4.70 -8.98
N ALA A 45 0.10 3.73 -9.09
CA ALA A 45 1.34 3.71 -8.30
C ALA A 45 2.21 4.95 -8.56
N THR A 46 2.29 5.38 -9.82
CA THR A 46 3.06 6.57 -10.22
C THR A 46 2.43 7.84 -9.64
N ILE A 47 1.12 8.01 -9.80
CA ILE A 47 0.37 9.15 -9.26
C ILE A 47 0.46 9.16 -7.74
N ALA A 48 0.25 8.02 -7.07
CA ALA A 48 0.33 7.91 -5.62
C ALA A 48 1.73 8.26 -5.10
N THR A 49 2.79 7.84 -5.78
CA THR A 49 4.17 8.19 -5.40
C THR A 49 4.40 9.69 -5.54
N GLY A 50 3.95 10.29 -6.65
CA GLY A 50 4.05 11.74 -6.87
C GLY A 50 3.23 12.55 -5.86
N TRP A 51 1.98 12.12 -5.61
CA TRP A 51 1.09 12.72 -4.62
C TRP A 51 1.69 12.63 -3.22
N ASN A 52 2.29 11.49 -2.86
CA ASN A 52 2.91 11.30 -1.56
C ASN A 52 3.99 12.35 -1.29
N TYR A 53 4.85 12.60 -2.27
CA TYR A 53 5.87 13.63 -2.16
C TYR A 53 5.25 15.04 -2.06
N LEU A 54 4.33 15.39 -2.97
CA LEU A 54 3.71 16.72 -3.01
C LEU A 54 2.91 17.03 -1.74
N TYR A 55 2.12 16.08 -1.26
CA TYR A 55 1.33 16.22 -0.06
C TYR A 55 2.21 16.38 1.17
N ASN A 56 3.22 15.52 1.36
CA ASN A 56 4.13 15.62 2.50
C ASN A 56 4.86 16.98 2.52
N LEU A 57 5.33 17.44 1.35
CA LEU A 57 5.97 18.75 1.23
C LEU A 57 5.01 19.91 1.58
N GLY A 58 3.79 19.87 1.05
CA GLY A 58 2.77 20.88 1.33
C GLY A 58 2.37 20.91 2.80
N PHE A 59 2.15 19.74 3.39
CA PHE A 59 1.76 19.60 4.78
C PHE A 59 2.85 20.03 5.75
N ASP A 60 4.11 19.65 5.51
CA ASP A 60 5.22 20.04 6.38
C ASP A 60 5.45 21.57 6.32
N ASN A 61 5.32 22.20 5.14
CA ASN A 61 5.36 23.66 5.00
C ASN A 61 4.18 24.35 5.72
N ALA A 62 2.97 23.81 5.61
CA ALA A 62 1.80 24.32 6.32
C ALA A 62 1.97 24.20 7.83
N MET A 63 2.48 23.07 8.31
CA MET A 63 2.73 22.83 9.73
C MET A 63 3.78 23.80 10.30
N GLN A 64 4.89 24.00 9.59
CA GLN A 64 5.93 24.96 9.98
C GLN A 64 5.35 26.39 10.08
N ARG A 65 4.48 26.78 9.14
CA ARG A 65 3.82 28.10 9.15
C ARG A 65 2.76 28.24 10.25
N LEU A 66 2.01 27.18 10.56
CA LEU A 66 0.86 27.25 11.47
C LEU A 66 1.23 27.00 12.94
N THR A 67 2.24 26.18 13.21
CA THR A 67 2.57 25.76 14.59
C THR A 67 4.02 26.05 15.02
N GLY A 68 4.86 26.58 14.13
CA GLY A 68 6.24 26.96 14.47
C GLY A 68 7.17 25.79 14.85
N GLY A 69 6.72 24.54 14.65
CA GLY A 69 7.47 23.32 14.96
C GLY A 69 6.83 22.07 14.34
N THR A 70 7.52 20.92 14.42
CA THR A 70 7.13 19.66 13.76
C THR A 70 6.56 18.59 14.72
N ARG A 71 6.20 18.94 15.96
CA ARG A 71 5.61 17.99 16.92
C ARG A 71 4.19 17.59 16.50
N LYS A 72 4.08 16.46 15.79
CA LYS A 72 2.80 15.85 15.36
C LYS A 72 2.11 15.18 16.56
N THR A 73 1.10 15.81 17.14
CA THR A 73 0.17 15.16 18.09
C THR A 73 -0.63 14.06 17.40
N VAL A 74 -1.24 13.15 18.15
CA VAL A 74 -2.05 12.06 17.57
C VAL A 74 -3.18 12.60 16.69
N ALA A 75 -3.86 13.66 17.12
CA ALA A 75 -4.91 14.32 16.34
C ALA A 75 -4.40 14.84 14.98
N ILE A 76 -3.21 15.45 14.97
CA ILE A 76 -2.58 15.95 13.73
C ILE A 76 -2.22 14.78 12.79
N ARG A 77 -1.76 13.64 13.33
CA ARG A 77 -1.47 12.44 12.53
C ARG A 77 -2.71 11.85 11.89
N VAL A 78 -3.82 11.79 12.63
CA VAL A 78 -5.10 11.31 12.10
C VAL A 78 -5.60 12.26 11.01
N ALA A 79 -5.61 13.58 11.28
CA ALA A 79 -6.01 14.58 10.29
C ALA A 79 -5.15 14.49 9.02
N HIS A 80 -3.82 14.35 9.18
CA HIS A 80 -2.89 14.15 8.07
C HIS A 80 -3.24 12.92 7.23
N ALA A 81 -3.43 11.76 7.86
CA ALA A 81 -3.74 10.52 7.16
C ALA A 81 -5.08 10.63 6.41
N VAL A 82 -6.10 11.20 7.03
CA VAL A 82 -7.43 11.37 6.41
C VAL A 82 -7.37 12.34 5.24
N LEU A 83 -6.68 13.49 5.38
CA LEU A 83 -6.52 14.43 4.27
C LEU A 83 -5.66 13.86 3.14
N PHE A 84 -4.61 13.10 3.48
CA PHE A 84 -3.77 12.43 2.50
C PHE A 84 -4.60 11.48 1.63
N GLU A 85 -5.31 10.57 2.29
CA GLU A 85 -6.09 9.53 1.63
C GLU A 85 -7.25 10.14 0.84
N GLY A 86 -8.00 11.07 1.45
CA GLY A 86 -9.09 11.76 0.78
C GLY A 86 -8.61 12.57 -0.44
N GLY A 87 -7.48 13.27 -0.32
CA GLY A 87 -6.90 14.01 -1.44
C GLY A 87 -6.39 13.09 -2.56
N LEU A 88 -5.81 11.95 -2.18
CA LEU A 88 -5.35 10.93 -3.12
C LEU A 88 -6.54 10.35 -3.91
N LEU A 89 -7.63 9.99 -3.23
CA LEU A 89 -8.87 9.52 -3.87
C LEU A 89 -9.45 10.55 -4.85
N VAL A 90 -9.49 11.83 -4.46
CA VAL A 90 -9.97 12.90 -5.34
C VAL A 90 -9.09 13.07 -6.59
N ALA A 91 -7.78 12.81 -6.49
CA ALA A 91 -6.87 12.86 -7.62
C ALA A 91 -6.96 11.61 -8.52
N LEU A 92 -7.10 10.41 -7.92
CA LEU A 92 -7.05 9.13 -8.62
C LEU A 92 -8.38 8.72 -9.24
N LEU A 93 -9.48 8.79 -8.49
CA LEU A 93 -10.76 8.24 -8.92
C LEU A 93 -11.27 8.84 -10.23
N PRO A 94 -11.19 10.17 -10.48
CA PRO A 94 -11.62 10.73 -11.77
C PRO A 94 -10.77 10.23 -12.93
N LEU A 95 -9.48 10.01 -12.70
CA LEU A 95 -8.53 9.59 -13.73
C LEU A 95 -8.76 8.12 -14.10
N ILE A 96 -8.97 7.25 -13.10
CA ILE A 96 -9.34 5.84 -13.29
C ILE A 96 -10.71 5.74 -13.97
N ALA A 97 -11.71 6.47 -13.47
CA ALA A 97 -13.06 6.47 -14.03
C ALA A 97 -13.07 6.91 -15.49
N TRP A 98 -12.31 7.97 -15.82
CA TRP A 98 -12.16 8.45 -17.19
C TRP A 98 -11.46 7.43 -18.10
N TYR A 99 -10.36 6.82 -17.64
CA TYR A 99 -9.60 5.86 -18.44
C TYR A 99 -10.40 4.58 -18.74
N LEU A 100 -11.09 4.05 -17.74
CA LEU A 100 -11.88 2.81 -17.86
C LEU A 100 -13.30 3.05 -18.37
N GLY A 101 -13.73 4.30 -18.53
CA GLY A 101 -15.09 4.65 -18.93
C GLY A 101 -16.16 4.21 -17.93
N VAL A 102 -15.81 4.14 -16.65
CA VAL A 102 -16.71 3.71 -15.56
C VAL A 102 -17.19 4.89 -14.73
N SER A 103 -18.25 4.69 -13.94
CA SER A 103 -18.69 5.72 -12.99
C SER A 103 -17.68 5.93 -11.85
N LEU A 104 -17.67 7.12 -11.24
CA LEU A 104 -16.84 7.40 -10.06
C LEU A 104 -17.11 6.43 -8.91
N LEU A 105 -18.37 6.03 -8.70
CA LEU A 105 -18.73 5.05 -7.68
C LEU A 105 -18.14 3.69 -7.98
N GLN A 106 -18.16 3.26 -9.24
CA GLN A 106 -17.55 1.99 -9.66
C GLN A 106 -16.03 2.03 -9.49
N ALA A 107 -15.36 3.12 -9.90
CA ALA A 107 -13.93 3.30 -9.66
C ALA A 107 -13.59 3.28 -8.15
N PHE A 108 -14.43 3.89 -7.31
CA PHE A 108 -14.27 3.84 -5.85
C PHE A 108 -14.44 2.42 -5.30
N MET A 109 -15.44 1.67 -5.77
CA MET A 109 -15.62 0.26 -5.37
C MET A 109 -14.44 -0.61 -5.80
N MET A 110 -13.87 -0.37 -6.97
CA MET A 110 -12.66 -1.06 -7.43
C MET A 110 -11.47 -0.76 -6.52
N ASP A 111 -11.23 0.52 -6.21
CA ASP A 111 -10.15 0.96 -5.32
C ASP A 111 -10.25 0.30 -3.94
N VAL A 112 -11.44 0.35 -3.31
CA VAL A 112 -11.70 -0.31 -2.02
C VAL A 112 -11.50 -1.82 -2.10
N SER A 113 -11.93 -2.46 -3.20
CA SER A 113 -11.76 -3.90 -3.40
C SER A 113 -10.29 -4.29 -3.50
N PHE A 114 -9.49 -3.52 -4.25
CA PHE A 114 -8.06 -3.74 -4.37
C PHE A 114 -7.33 -3.47 -3.06
N ALA A 115 -7.68 -2.39 -2.35
CA ALA A 115 -7.12 -2.09 -1.03
C ALA A 115 -7.41 -3.21 -0.02
N LEU A 116 -8.65 -3.70 0.03
CA LEU A 116 -9.04 -4.81 0.91
C LEU A 116 -8.34 -6.11 0.53
N PHE A 117 -8.23 -6.41 -0.76
CA PHE A 117 -7.46 -7.55 -1.24
C PHE A 117 -6.01 -7.48 -0.76
N TYR A 118 -5.31 -6.37 -1.00
CA TYR A 118 -3.91 -6.21 -0.59
C TYR A 118 -3.74 -6.25 0.92
N LEU A 119 -4.70 -5.74 1.70
CA LEU A 119 -4.68 -5.82 3.16
C LEU A 119 -4.70 -7.28 3.63
N VAL A 120 -5.66 -8.07 3.12
CA VAL A 120 -5.78 -9.50 3.47
C VAL A 120 -4.58 -10.28 2.94
N TYR A 121 -4.20 -10.05 1.69
CA TYR A 121 -3.06 -10.69 1.06
C TYR A 121 -1.76 -10.42 1.82
N ALA A 122 -1.47 -9.17 2.17
CA ALA A 122 -0.27 -8.82 2.92
C ALA A 122 -0.24 -9.48 4.29
N PHE A 123 -1.36 -9.54 4.99
CA PHE A 123 -1.44 -10.26 6.25
C PHE A 123 -1.10 -11.76 6.08
N VAL A 124 -1.76 -12.43 5.13
CA VAL A 124 -1.55 -13.87 4.87
C VAL A 124 -0.14 -14.16 4.38
N PHE A 125 0.38 -13.36 3.44
CA PHE A 125 1.72 -13.52 2.90
C PHE A 125 2.78 -13.33 3.98
N ASN A 126 2.68 -12.26 4.78
CA ASN A 126 3.62 -12.03 5.88
C ASN A 126 3.60 -13.20 6.88
N TRP A 127 2.41 -13.65 7.27
CA TRP A 127 2.26 -14.78 8.19
C TRP A 127 2.85 -16.08 7.62
N ALA A 128 2.57 -16.39 6.36
CA ALA A 128 3.10 -17.57 5.69
C ALA A 128 4.63 -17.48 5.52
N TYR A 129 5.15 -16.33 5.10
CA TYR A 129 6.58 -16.11 4.90
C TYR A 129 7.36 -16.24 6.21
N ASP A 130 6.84 -15.71 7.30
CA ASP A 130 7.45 -15.82 8.63
C ASP A 130 7.45 -17.26 9.16
N ARG A 131 6.45 -18.08 8.77
CA ARG A 131 6.41 -19.51 9.12
C ARG A 131 7.36 -20.37 8.27
N ILE A 132 7.54 -20.02 6.99
CA ILE A 132 8.44 -20.73 6.07
C ILE A 132 9.91 -20.33 6.32
N PHE A 133 10.16 -19.07 6.66
CA PHE A 133 11.49 -18.52 6.96
C PHE A 133 11.52 -17.91 8.37
N PRO A 134 11.48 -18.73 9.44
CA PRO A 134 11.55 -18.23 10.80
C PRO A 134 12.89 -17.52 11.03
N LEU A 135 12.85 -16.40 11.76
CA LEU A 135 14.05 -15.65 12.08
C LEU A 135 14.96 -16.48 13.00
N PRO A 136 16.30 -16.44 12.82
CA PRO A 136 17.23 -17.15 13.70
C PRO A 136 17.08 -16.77 15.18
N GLU A 137 16.67 -15.53 15.45
CA GLU A 137 16.38 -15.02 16.80
C GLU A 137 15.17 -15.72 17.46
N TRP A 138 14.22 -16.24 16.68
CA TRP A 138 13.07 -17.00 17.20
C TRP A 138 13.39 -18.48 17.46
N GLN A 139 14.56 -18.95 17.01
CA GLN A 139 15.06 -20.30 17.25
C GLN A 139 15.98 -20.38 18.48
N GLN A 140 16.42 -19.26 19.03
CA GLN A 140 17.19 -19.23 20.27
C GLN A 140 16.24 -19.37 21.46
N THR A 141 16.03 -20.62 21.88
CA THR A 141 15.38 -20.93 23.17
C THR A 141 16.22 -20.32 24.30
N PRO A 142 15.62 -19.60 25.26
CA PRO A 142 16.35 -19.07 26.42
C PRO A 142 16.69 -20.22 27.40
N GLU A 143 17.67 -21.06 27.06
CA GLU A 143 18.08 -22.20 27.89
C GLU A 143 19.44 -22.05 28.58
N ALA A 144 20.12 -20.90 28.47
CA ALA A 144 21.48 -20.74 29.00
C ALA A 144 21.65 -19.61 30.05
N SER A 145 20.72 -19.48 31.01
CA SER A 145 20.91 -18.63 32.21
C SER A 145 20.75 -19.37 33.53
N GLN A 146 20.79 -20.71 33.53
CA GLN A 146 20.78 -21.53 34.75
C GLN A 146 21.67 -22.76 34.57
N ALA A 147 22.99 -22.58 34.70
CA ALA A 147 23.94 -23.66 35.03
C ALA A 147 25.16 -23.03 35.70
#